data_AF-A0A357MQ67-F1
#
_entry.id   AF-A0A357MQ67-F1
#
_cell.length_a   1.000
_cell.length_b   1.000
_cell.length_c   1.000
_cell.angle_alpha   90.00
_cell.angle_beta   90.00
_cell.angle_gamma   90.00
#
_symmetry.space_group_name_H-M   'P 1'
#
loop_
_entity.id
_entity.type
_entity.pdbx_description
1 polymer ?
#
loop_
_entity_poly.entity_id
_entity_poly.type
_entity_poly.pdbx_seq_one_letter_code
_entity_poly.pdbx_strand_id
1 'polypeptide(L)'
;MWKTNAAKISGYMVTLLGLLSVIGWALAIDWLKILSSRMAIHVGHMEFLAAICFVLAGIMLVLSAKIVTDEDRFGIIEILLPIFSLLILLVMSTLLFSVIIDIDYHITGEVIEEVMMQPIMGMGIGAMTGSVGLTFPPVVTMLSFVLISLSGLFMIIDFQSKERVLLLISWFVMIIGVFALIGHIINYPMMYYHYDLFGRSFPPMAADAALLFVIWGLGMIFCLGDRNAQHSN
;
A
#
# COMPACT_ATOMS: atom_id res chain seq x y z
N MET A 1 -9.05 24.45 5.92
CA MET A 1 -7.89 24.25 6.82
C MET A 1 -7.97 23.01 7.71
N TRP A 2 -9.08 22.71 8.40
CA TRP A 2 -9.13 21.48 9.24
C TRP A 2 -8.99 20.18 8.42
N LYS A 3 -9.58 20.12 7.22
CA LYS A 3 -9.50 18.96 6.33
C LYS A 3 -8.08 18.67 5.84
N THR A 4 -7.34 19.70 5.44
CA THR A 4 -5.92 19.60 5.05
C THR A 4 -5.02 19.20 6.23
N ASN A 5 -5.31 19.67 7.44
CA ASN A 5 -4.61 19.19 8.64
C ASN A 5 -4.91 17.71 8.93
N ALA A 6 -6.17 17.27 8.76
CA ALA A 6 -6.53 15.86 8.87
C ALA A 6 -5.79 15.00 7.83
N ALA A 7 -5.65 15.48 6.59
CA ALA A 7 -4.86 14.81 5.54
C ALA A 7 -3.37 14.66 5.94
N LYS A 8 -2.76 15.72 6.51
CA LYS A 8 -1.38 15.66 7.04
C LYS A 8 -1.25 14.63 8.16
N ILE A 9 -2.18 14.62 9.12
CA ILE A 9 -2.20 13.64 10.21
C ILE A 9 -2.32 12.21 9.68
N SER A 10 -3.22 11.96 8.73
CA SER A 10 -3.33 10.64 8.09
C SER A 10 -2.05 10.24 7.38
N GLY A 11 -1.38 11.18 6.69
CA GLY A 11 -0.08 10.93 6.06
C GLY A 11 0.99 10.55 7.07
N TYR A 12 1.10 11.28 8.19
CA TYR A 12 2.03 10.93 9.27
C TYR A 12 1.72 9.56 9.89
N MET A 13 0.45 9.23 10.11
CA MET A 13 0.05 7.92 10.63
C MET A 13 0.46 6.80 9.68
N VAL A 14 0.19 6.95 8.38
CA VAL A 14 0.56 5.94 7.36
C VAL A 14 2.07 5.75 7.31
N THR A 15 2.85 6.84 7.33
CA THR A 15 4.31 6.78 7.37
C THR A 15 4.82 6.08 8.62
N LEU A 16 4.29 6.42 9.80
CA LEU A 16 4.76 5.88 11.07
C LEU A 16 4.44 4.39 11.20
N LEU A 17 3.23 3.97 10.82
CA LEU A 17 2.84 2.56 10.82
C LEU A 17 3.60 1.75 9.78
N GLY A 18 3.84 2.30 8.59
CA GLY A 18 4.72 1.68 7.60
C GLY A 18 6.14 1.49 8.13
N LEU A 19 6.70 2.51 8.79
CA LEU A 19 8.05 2.47 9.34
C LEU A 19 8.16 1.49 10.52
N LEU A 20 7.13 1.40 11.36
CA LEU A 20 7.03 0.39 12.42
C LEU A 20 7.09 -1.03 11.82
N SER A 21 6.37 -1.27 10.73
CA SER A 21 6.39 -2.57 10.04
C SER A 21 7.76 -2.88 9.42
N VAL A 22 8.41 -1.88 8.79
CA VAL A 22 9.80 -2.02 8.29
C VAL A 22 10.76 -2.41 9.41
N ILE A 23 10.66 -1.78 10.59
CA ILE A 23 11.46 -2.12 11.77
C ILE A 23 11.13 -3.54 12.26
N GLY A 24 9.85 -3.92 12.29
CA GLY A 24 9.40 -5.26 12.65
C GLY A 24 10.04 -6.36 11.80
N TRP A 25 10.14 -6.11 10.50
CA TRP A 25 10.87 -6.97 9.58
C TRP A 25 12.38 -6.95 9.81
N ALA A 26 12.99 -5.76 9.91
CA ALA A 26 14.43 -5.61 10.06
C ALA A 26 14.98 -6.26 11.35
N LEU A 27 14.22 -6.19 12.44
CA LEU A 27 14.58 -6.76 13.74
C LEU A 27 14.04 -8.18 13.95
N ALA A 28 13.34 -8.75 12.95
CA ALA A 28 12.63 -10.02 13.03
C ALA A 28 11.71 -10.13 14.27
N ILE A 29 11.12 -9.02 14.72
CA ILE A 29 10.27 -8.96 15.91
C ILE A 29 8.84 -9.30 15.52
N ASP A 30 8.40 -10.51 15.85
CA ASP A 30 7.09 -11.01 15.41
C ASP A 30 5.92 -10.14 15.89
N TRP A 31 5.94 -9.58 17.09
CA TRP A 31 4.87 -8.70 17.56
C TRP A 31 4.84 -7.31 16.91
N LEU A 32 5.96 -6.83 16.35
CA LEU A 32 5.95 -5.59 15.53
C LEU A 32 5.45 -5.88 14.11
N LYS A 33 5.63 -7.10 13.62
CA LYS A 33 4.98 -7.57 12.39
C LYS A 33 3.47 -7.75 12.63
N ILE A 34 3.07 -8.14 13.84
CA ILE A 34 1.68 -8.39 14.28
C ILE A 34 1.10 -7.12 14.94
N LEU A 35 0.75 -6.10 14.15
CA LEU A 35 -0.29 -5.16 14.60
C LEU A 35 -1.71 -5.63 14.23
N SER A 36 -1.86 -6.90 13.85
CA SER A 36 -3.11 -7.55 13.50
C SER A 36 -3.25 -8.90 14.21
N SER A 37 -4.03 -8.90 15.29
CA SER A 37 -4.82 -10.02 15.85
C SER A 37 -4.18 -11.43 15.88
N ARG A 38 -3.85 -11.87 17.11
CA ARG A 38 -3.62 -13.28 17.48
C ARG A 38 -4.83 -14.22 17.27
N MET A 39 -5.96 -13.75 16.73
CA MET A 39 -7.23 -14.48 16.76
C MET A 39 -7.62 -15.15 15.43
N ALA A 40 -6.85 -14.98 14.36
CA ALA A 40 -7.10 -15.69 13.11
C ALA A 40 -5.80 -16.29 12.58
N ILE A 41 -5.76 -17.62 12.56
CA ILE A 41 -4.64 -18.49 12.18
C ILE A 41 -4.20 -18.27 10.69
N HIS A 42 -4.81 -17.32 9.97
CA HIS A 42 -4.60 -17.07 8.53
C HIS A 42 -4.37 -15.58 8.19
N VAL A 43 -4.03 -14.73 9.17
CA VAL A 43 -3.78 -13.30 8.89
C VAL A 43 -2.30 -13.07 8.65
N GLY A 44 -1.94 -12.91 7.37
CA GLY A 44 -0.58 -12.63 6.93
C GLY A 44 -0.06 -11.29 7.49
N HIS A 45 1.26 -11.22 7.65
CA HIS A 45 1.96 -9.99 7.99
C HIS A 45 2.02 -9.06 6.76
N MET A 46 2.02 -7.74 6.96
CA MET A 46 2.29 -6.84 5.84
C MET A 46 3.70 -7.09 5.29
N GLU A 47 3.80 -7.32 3.98
CA GLU A 47 5.07 -7.62 3.31
C GLU A 47 6.07 -6.47 3.41
N PHE A 48 7.37 -6.79 3.54
CA PHE A 48 8.42 -5.79 3.73
C PHE A 48 8.42 -4.70 2.65
N LEU A 49 8.26 -5.10 1.38
CA LEU A 49 8.23 -4.15 0.27
C LEU A 49 6.95 -3.29 0.27
N ALA A 50 5.82 -3.87 0.67
CA ALA A 50 4.58 -3.12 0.86
C ALA A 50 4.73 -2.10 2.01
N ALA A 51 5.43 -2.47 3.10
CA ALA A 51 5.73 -1.57 4.20
C ALA A 51 6.53 -0.34 3.74
N ILE A 52 7.58 -0.55 2.94
CA ILE A 52 8.36 0.55 2.34
C ILE A 52 7.46 1.41 1.45
N CYS A 53 6.62 0.81 0.60
CA CYS A 53 5.70 1.57 -0.25
C CYS A 53 4.67 2.36 0.57
N PHE A 54 4.21 1.87 1.72
CA PHE A 54 3.35 2.65 2.63
C PHE A 54 4.08 3.83 3.25
N VAL A 55 5.36 3.67 3.65
CA VAL A 55 6.18 4.80 4.13
C VAL A 55 6.21 5.90 3.07
N LEU A 56 6.50 5.53 1.82
CA LEU A 56 6.55 6.48 0.71
C LEU A 56 5.17 7.08 0.40
N ALA A 57 4.11 6.27 0.39
CA ALA A 57 2.73 6.73 0.16
C ALA A 57 2.25 7.72 1.24
N GLY A 58 2.62 7.50 2.50
CA GLY A 58 2.33 8.41 3.61
C GLY A 58 3.08 9.74 3.45
N ILE A 59 4.36 9.71 3.08
CA ILE A 59 5.14 10.91 2.76
C ILE A 59 4.49 11.66 1.59
N MET A 60 4.10 10.96 0.53
CA MET A 60 3.42 11.56 -0.64
C MET A 60 2.11 12.25 -0.27
N LEU A 61 1.33 11.68 0.64
CA LEU A 61 0.09 12.28 1.14
C LEU A 61 0.37 13.58 1.90
N VAL A 62 1.38 13.61 2.78
CA VAL A 62 1.79 14.84 3.49
C VAL A 62 2.26 15.91 2.50
N LEU A 63 3.06 15.52 1.51
CA LEU A 63 3.56 16.42 0.46
C LEU A 63 2.41 16.99 -0.37
N SER A 64 1.45 16.15 -0.76
CA SER A 64 0.26 16.56 -1.50
C SER A 64 -0.60 17.55 -0.70
N ALA A 65 -0.78 17.32 0.61
CA ALA A 65 -1.47 18.27 1.48
C ALA A 65 -0.74 19.62 1.59
N LYS A 66 0.60 19.62 1.57
CA LYS A 66 1.41 20.85 1.57
C LYS A 66 1.29 21.64 0.27
N ILE A 67 1.19 20.96 -0.88
CA ILE A 67 0.91 21.61 -2.18
C ILE A 67 -0.42 22.34 -2.13
N VAL A 68 -1.48 21.70 -1.60
CA VAL A 68 -2.81 22.32 -1.52
C VAL A 68 -2.84 23.55 -0.61
N THR A 69 -2.04 23.55 0.47
CA THR A 69 -1.96 24.70 1.40
C THR A 69 -0.94 25.76 0.98
N ASP A 70 -0.31 25.63 -0.19
CA ASP A 70 0.75 26.52 -0.69
C ASP A 70 1.91 26.70 0.32
N GLU A 71 2.25 25.61 1.02
CA GLU A 71 3.35 25.61 2.01
C GLU A 71 4.72 25.34 1.36
N ASP A 72 4.77 25.12 0.04
CA ASP A 72 6.01 24.84 -0.68
C ASP A 72 6.74 26.12 -1.09
N ARG A 73 7.49 26.70 -0.17
CA ARG A 73 8.25 27.94 -0.45
C ARG A 73 9.47 27.72 -1.35
N PHE A 74 9.89 26.48 -1.58
CA PHE A 74 11.17 26.16 -2.22
C PHE A 74 11.05 25.30 -3.49
N GLY A 75 9.84 24.91 -3.89
CA GLY A 75 9.60 24.02 -5.05
C GLY A 75 10.15 22.61 -4.86
N ILE A 76 10.54 22.23 -3.63
CA ILE A 76 11.16 20.93 -3.34
C ILE A 76 10.10 19.83 -3.48
N ILE A 77 8.82 20.15 -3.23
CA ILE A 77 7.75 19.16 -3.27
C ILE A 77 7.47 18.73 -4.71
N GLU A 78 7.58 19.65 -5.68
CA GLU A 78 7.45 19.35 -7.10
C GLU A 78 8.51 18.36 -7.61
N ILE A 79 9.66 18.26 -6.94
CA ILE A 79 10.74 17.32 -7.28
C ILE A 79 10.60 16.00 -6.51
N LEU A 80 10.27 16.04 -5.22
CA LEU A 80 10.19 14.83 -4.39
C LEU A 80 8.99 13.94 -4.69
N LEU A 81 7.81 14.55 -4.90
CA LEU A 81 6.58 13.81 -5.13
C LEU A 81 6.63 12.88 -6.37
N PRO A 82 7.14 13.31 -7.55
CA PRO A 82 7.23 12.44 -8.71
C PRO A 82 8.33 11.39 -8.53
N ILE A 83 9.42 11.69 -7.83
CA ILE A 83 10.47 10.70 -7.53
C ILE A 83 9.90 9.54 -6.69
N PHE A 84 9.24 9.85 -5.57
CA PHE A 84 8.63 8.81 -4.74
C PHE A 84 7.54 8.05 -5.47
N SER A 85 6.73 8.76 -6.25
CA SER A 85 5.72 8.15 -7.08
C SER A 85 6.31 7.18 -8.10
N LEU A 86 7.32 7.59 -8.86
CA LEU A 86 7.96 6.74 -9.85
C LEU A 86 8.64 5.53 -9.22
N LEU A 87 9.20 5.68 -8.01
CA LEU A 87 9.80 4.57 -7.28
C LEU A 87 8.74 3.53 -6.88
N ILE A 88 7.61 3.97 -6.30
CA ILE A 88 6.49 3.05 -5.97
C ILE A 88 5.97 2.40 -7.26
N LEU A 89 5.78 3.19 -8.31
CA LEU A 89 5.26 2.70 -9.59
C LEU A 89 6.19 1.66 -10.21
N LEU A 90 7.50 1.91 -10.23
CA LEU A 90 8.51 1.00 -10.76
C LEU A 90 8.48 -0.32 -10.01
N VAL A 91 8.55 -0.26 -8.67
CA VAL A 91 8.58 -1.45 -7.83
C VAL A 91 7.28 -2.25 -8.00
N MET A 92 6.13 -1.64 -7.76
CA MET A 92 4.85 -2.35 -7.72
C MET A 92 4.36 -2.79 -9.10
N SER A 93 4.64 -2.02 -10.16
CA SER A 93 4.31 -2.45 -11.53
C SER A 93 5.21 -3.58 -12.01
N THR A 94 6.51 -3.59 -11.64
CA THR A 94 7.40 -4.71 -11.99
C THR A 94 6.94 -6.00 -11.32
N LEU A 95 6.56 -5.93 -10.04
CA LEU A 95 5.99 -7.09 -9.35
C LEU A 95 4.67 -7.53 -9.99
N LEU A 96 3.75 -6.59 -10.24
CA LEU A 96 2.46 -6.89 -10.86
C LEU A 96 2.62 -7.54 -12.23
N PHE A 97 3.53 -7.02 -13.06
CA PHE A 97 3.84 -7.57 -14.37
C PHE A 97 4.47 -8.96 -14.28
N SER A 98 5.34 -9.18 -13.28
CA SER A 98 5.88 -10.51 -12.98
C SER A 98 4.77 -11.50 -12.63
N VAL A 99 3.78 -11.11 -11.83
CA VAL A 99 2.64 -11.98 -11.50
C VAL A 99 1.79 -12.29 -12.74
N ILE A 100 1.53 -11.30 -13.59
CA ILE A 100 0.73 -11.48 -14.82
C ILE A 100 1.43 -12.41 -15.81
N ILE A 101 2.73 -12.20 -16.06
CA ILE A 101 3.52 -13.09 -16.95
C ILE A 101 3.53 -14.52 -16.41
N ASP A 102 3.67 -14.69 -15.09
CA ASP A 102 3.70 -16.02 -14.50
C ASP A 102 2.38 -16.76 -14.68
N ILE A 103 1.25 -16.06 -14.51
CA ILE A 103 -0.10 -16.59 -14.72
C ILE A 103 -0.29 -17.04 -16.19
N ASP A 104 0.15 -16.22 -17.15
CA ASP A 104 -0.12 -16.46 -18.58
C ASP A 104 0.86 -17.47 -19.22
N TYR A 105 2.13 -17.43 -18.85
CA TYR A 105 3.17 -18.17 -19.56
C TYR A 105 3.82 -19.29 -18.74
N HIS A 106 3.60 -19.36 -17.42
CA HIS A 106 4.27 -20.32 -16.52
C HIS A 106 5.81 -20.30 -16.62
N ILE A 107 6.41 -19.23 -17.18
CA ILE A 107 7.86 -19.13 -17.48
C ILE A 107 8.67 -18.96 -16.19
N THR A 108 8.09 -18.32 -15.19
CA THR A 108 8.72 -17.99 -13.91
C THR A 108 8.40 -19.02 -12.81
N GLY A 109 7.84 -20.17 -13.19
CA GLY A 109 7.25 -21.17 -12.29
C GLY A 109 8.16 -21.64 -11.15
N GLU A 110 9.48 -21.77 -11.35
CA GLU A 110 10.39 -22.19 -10.28
C GLU A 110 10.87 -21.02 -9.40
N VAL A 111 11.19 -19.86 -9.99
CA VAL A 111 11.70 -18.69 -9.26
C VAL A 111 10.59 -18.02 -8.45
N ILE A 112 9.34 -18.08 -8.93
CA ILE A 112 8.18 -17.52 -8.24
C ILE A 112 7.60 -18.52 -7.26
N GLU A 113 7.61 -19.85 -7.47
CA GLU A 113 7.18 -20.79 -6.43
C GLU A 113 8.13 -20.84 -5.23
N GLU A 114 9.45 -20.74 -5.43
CA GLU A 114 10.41 -20.63 -4.31
C GLU A 114 10.21 -19.35 -3.48
N VAL A 115 9.77 -18.25 -4.12
CA VAL A 115 9.59 -16.94 -3.46
C VAL A 115 8.14 -16.68 -3.01
N MET A 116 7.14 -17.32 -3.62
CA MET A 116 5.71 -17.15 -3.30
C MET A 116 5.13 -18.23 -2.38
N MET A 117 5.68 -19.45 -2.35
CA MET A 117 5.03 -20.57 -1.64
C MET A 117 5.86 -21.27 -0.56
N GLN A 118 7.13 -20.95 -0.41
CA GLN A 118 7.90 -21.50 0.71
C GLN A 118 8.18 -20.45 1.78
N PRO A 119 7.54 -20.53 2.96
CA PRO A 119 8.29 -20.30 4.19
C PRO A 119 9.28 -21.46 4.33
N ILE A 120 10.36 -21.51 3.52
CA ILE A 120 11.42 -22.53 3.50
C ILE A 120 10.93 -23.85 4.11
N MET A 121 10.00 -24.55 3.43
CA MET A 121 9.55 -25.87 3.90
C MET A 121 10.64 -26.88 3.54
N GLY A 122 11.75 -26.76 4.25
CA GLY A 122 12.99 -27.52 4.09
C GLY A 122 13.90 -27.44 5.31
N MET A 123 13.50 -26.81 6.42
CA MET A 123 14.19 -26.98 7.71
C MET A 123 13.17 -27.07 8.84
N GLY A 124 13.13 -28.24 9.47
CA GLY A 124 12.36 -28.48 10.67
C GLY A 124 12.71 -27.49 11.78
N ILE A 125 11.74 -27.32 12.69
CA ILE A 125 11.89 -26.95 14.10
C ILE A 125 13.33 -26.49 14.45
N GLY A 126 13.64 -25.21 14.24
CA GLY A 126 14.90 -24.61 14.69
C GLY A 126 15.78 -23.97 13.61
N ALA A 127 15.28 -22.96 12.89
CA ALA A 127 16.11 -22.02 12.15
C ALA A 127 15.63 -20.57 12.36
N MET A 128 15.89 -20.05 13.56
CA MET A 128 15.94 -18.61 13.81
C MET A 128 17.18 -18.04 13.09
N THR A 129 17.07 -17.56 11.85
CA THR A 129 18.07 -16.64 11.27
C THR A 129 17.52 -15.90 10.03
N GLY A 130 17.02 -14.68 10.23
CA GLY A 130 17.50 -13.51 9.49
C GLY A 130 17.35 -13.39 7.97
N SER A 131 16.47 -14.13 7.29
CA SER A 131 16.11 -13.76 5.91
C SER A 131 14.88 -12.83 5.92
N VAL A 132 15.04 -11.63 5.37
CA VAL A 132 13.91 -10.79 4.99
C VAL A 132 13.16 -11.58 3.92
N GLY A 133 12.10 -12.29 4.32
CA GLY A 133 11.24 -13.02 3.40
C GLY A 133 10.74 -12.04 2.35
N LEU A 134 11.21 -12.21 1.12
CA LEU A 134 10.87 -11.32 0.01
C LEU A 134 9.57 -11.81 -0.63
N THR A 135 8.53 -11.95 0.18
CA THR A 135 7.22 -12.41 -0.25
C THR A 135 6.49 -11.31 -1.02
N PHE A 136 5.77 -11.71 -2.06
CA PHE A 136 5.05 -10.78 -2.93
C PHE A 136 3.75 -10.33 -2.27
N PRO A 137 3.45 -9.01 -2.26
CA PRO A 137 2.14 -8.55 -1.79
C PRO A 137 1.00 -9.08 -2.67
N PRO A 138 -0.24 -9.12 -2.18
CA PRO A 138 -1.39 -9.49 -3.01
C PRO A 138 -1.52 -8.59 -4.25
N VAL A 139 -2.04 -9.14 -5.34
CA VAL A 139 -2.26 -8.40 -6.61
C VAL A 139 -3.05 -7.11 -6.39
N VAL A 140 -4.07 -7.16 -5.54
CA VAL A 140 -4.91 -5.99 -5.21
C VAL A 140 -4.14 -4.92 -4.44
N THR A 141 -3.20 -5.32 -3.58
CA THR A 141 -2.27 -4.42 -2.89
C THR A 141 -1.34 -3.74 -3.88
N MET A 142 -0.76 -4.48 -4.83
CA MET A 142 0.08 -3.93 -5.89
C MET A 142 -0.68 -2.92 -6.75
N LEU A 143 -1.89 -3.27 -7.19
CA LEU A 143 -2.76 -2.40 -7.97
C LEU A 143 -3.11 -1.12 -7.20
N SER A 144 -3.40 -1.24 -5.91
CA SER A 144 -3.66 -0.09 -5.05
C SER A 144 -2.46 0.85 -4.98
N PHE A 145 -1.23 0.32 -4.88
CA PHE A 145 -0.02 1.15 -4.92
C PHE A 145 0.25 1.78 -6.27
N VAL A 146 -0.05 1.09 -7.37
CA VAL A 146 0.01 1.68 -8.71
C VAL A 146 -0.94 2.90 -8.79
N LEU A 147 -2.18 2.76 -8.31
CA LEU A 147 -3.12 3.88 -8.26
C LEU A 147 -2.65 5.02 -7.35
N ILE A 148 -2.11 4.71 -6.17
CA ILE A 148 -1.50 5.69 -5.26
C ILE A 148 -0.38 6.46 -5.96
N SER A 149 0.51 5.76 -6.68
CA SER A 149 1.59 6.42 -7.40
C SER A 149 1.03 7.34 -8.50
N LEU A 150 0.10 6.88 -9.32
CA LEU A 150 -0.55 7.72 -10.33
C LEU A 150 -1.17 8.99 -9.73
N SER A 151 -1.74 8.89 -8.52
CA SER A 151 -2.26 10.07 -7.81
C SER A 151 -1.17 11.10 -7.47
N GLY A 152 0.03 10.65 -7.11
CA GLY A 152 1.18 11.52 -6.86
C GLY A 152 1.66 12.24 -8.12
N LEU A 153 1.73 11.54 -9.25
CA LEU A 153 2.09 12.18 -10.53
C LEU A 153 1.05 13.21 -10.96
N PHE A 154 -0.23 12.84 -10.90
CA PHE A 154 -1.33 13.73 -11.28
C PHE A 154 -1.47 14.93 -10.34
N MET A 155 -0.93 14.85 -9.11
CA MET A 155 -0.95 15.98 -8.18
C MET A 155 -0.10 17.16 -8.66
N ILE A 156 0.89 16.96 -9.52
CA ILE A 156 1.75 18.03 -10.06
C ILE A 156 1.29 18.47 -11.44
N ILE A 157 0.80 17.55 -12.27
CA ILE A 157 0.31 17.86 -13.60
C ILE A 157 -0.99 18.68 -13.48
N ASP A 158 -1.11 19.76 -14.24
CA ASP A 158 -2.35 20.53 -14.31
C ASP A 158 -3.21 20.10 -15.50
N PHE A 159 -4.46 19.71 -15.23
CA PHE A 159 -5.42 19.30 -16.26
C PHE A 159 -6.86 19.45 -15.75
N GLN A 160 -7.80 19.69 -16.67
CA GLN A 160 -9.18 20.09 -16.35
C GLN A 160 -9.95 19.12 -15.44
N SER A 161 -9.62 17.82 -15.45
CA SER A 161 -10.32 16.78 -14.67
C SER A 161 -9.50 16.23 -13.50
N LYS A 162 -8.43 16.91 -13.11
CA LYS A 162 -7.48 16.47 -12.08
C LYS A 162 -8.14 16.03 -10.79
N GLU A 163 -8.96 16.88 -10.21
CA GLU A 163 -9.58 16.58 -8.91
C GLU A 163 -10.53 15.40 -8.98
N ARG A 164 -11.29 15.27 -10.07
CA ARG A 164 -12.21 14.15 -10.27
C ARG A 164 -11.46 12.83 -10.39
N VAL A 165 -10.35 12.81 -11.12
CA VAL A 165 -9.49 11.63 -11.26
C VAL A 165 -8.85 11.26 -9.92
N LEU A 166 -8.29 12.24 -9.20
CA LEU A 166 -7.68 12.02 -7.89
C LEU A 166 -8.69 11.53 -6.84
N LEU A 167 -9.91 12.08 -6.83
CA LEU A 167 -11.00 11.62 -5.96
C LEU A 167 -11.40 10.18 -6.30
N LEU A 168 -11.52 9.86 -7.59
CA LEU A 168 -11.88 8.50 -8.02
C LEU A 168 -10.83 7.47 -7.58
N ILE A 169 -9.55 7.79 -7.76
CA ILE A 169 -8.44 6.96 -7.27
C ILE A 169 -8.55 6.77 -5.74
N SER A 170 -8.78 7.86 -5.00
CA SER A 170 -8.84 7.84 -3.54
C SER A 170 -9.99 6.99 -3.03
N TRP A 171 -11.17 7.11 -3.64
CA TRP A 171 -12.34 6.29 -3.34
C TRP A 171 -12.07 4.81 -3.62
N PHE A 172 -11.46 4.50 -4.76
CA PHE A 172 -11.20 3.11 -5.14
C PHE A 172 -10.24 2.42 -4.16
N VAL A 173 -9.12 3.06 -3.83
CA VAL A 173 -8.15 2.55 -2.84
C VAL A 173 -8.80 2.39 -1.47
N MET A 174 -9.62 3.35 -1.04
CA MET A 174 -10.32 3.27 0.25
C MET A 174 -11.31 2.10 0.28
N ILE A 175 -12.12 1.91 -0.78
CA ILE A 175 -13.12 0.84 -0.86
C ILE A 175 -12.43 -0.53 -0.79
N ILE A 176 -11.30 -0.72 -1.48
CA ILE A 176 -10.49 -1.94 -1.39
C ILE A 176 -10.11 -2.23 0.07
N GLY A 177 -9.57 -1.21 0.77
CA GLY A 177 -9.19 -1.35 2.17
C GLY A 177 -10.39 -1.67 3.08
N VAL A 178 -11.52 -0.99 2.90
CA VAL A 178 -12.74 -1.23 3.69
C VAL A 178 -13.26 -2.66 3.46
N PHE A 179 -13.29 -3.12 2.21
CA PHE A 179 -13.78 -4.44 1.86
C PHE A 179 -12.91 -5.55 2.49
N ALA A 180 -11.59 -5.37 2.46
CA ALA A 180 -10.65 -6.28 3.12
C ALA A 180 -10.79 -6.26 4.65
N LEU A 181 -10.97 -5.09 5.26
CA LEU A 181 -11.21 -5.00 6.72
C LEU A 181 -12.50 -5.71 7.13
N ILE A 182 -13.58 -5.52 6.37
CA ILE A 182 -14.84 -6.26 6.61
C ILE A 182 -14.58 -7.76 6.49
N GLY A 183 -13.85 -8.18 5.45
CA GLY A 183 -13.43 -9.57 5.24
C GLY A 183 -12.70 -10.17 6.44
N HIS A 184 -11.77 -9.42 7.04
CA HIS A 184 -11.07 -9.83 8.26
C HIS A 184 -11.99 -9.95 9.47
N ILE A 185 -12.98 -9.06 9.61
CA ILE A 185 -13.93 -9.08 10.72
C ILE A 185 -14.86 -10.30 10.64
N ILE A 186 -15.38 -10.59 9.44
CA ILE A 186 -16.29 -11.73 9.23
C ILE A 186 -15.57 -13.03 8.89
N ASN A 187 -14.24 -12.99 8.84
CA ASN A 187 -13.35 -14.10 8.46
C ASN A 187 -13.74 -14.76 7.12
N TYR A 188 -14.00 -13.93 6.10
CA TYR A 188 -14.38 -14.37 4.75
C TYR A 188 -13.22 -14.20 3.76
N PRO A 189 -12.56 -15.30 3.32
CA PRO A 189 -11.30 -15.25 2.58
C PRO A 189 -11.30 -14.45 1.29
N MET A 190 -12.36 -14.56 0.50
CA MET A 190 -12.51 -13.82 -0.74
C MET A 190 -12.53 -12.29 -0.53
N MET A 191 -12.99 -11.81 0.64
CA MET A 191 -13.06 -10.37 0.92
C MET A 191 -11.72 -9.77 1.29
N TYR A 192 -10.82 -10.52 1.95
CA TYR A 192 -9.42 -10.12 2.14
C TYR A 192 -8.50 -10.60 1.01
N TYR A 193 -9.09 -10.87 -0.17
CA TYR A 193 -8.40 -11.19 -1.42
C TYR A 193 -7.54 -12.45 -1.37
N HIS A 194 -7.94 -13.43 -0.56
CA HIS A 194 -7.39 -14.77 -0.63
C HIS A 194 -8.20 -15.59 -1.63
N TYR A 195 -7.53 -16.03 -2.69
CA TYR A 195 -8.12 -16.86 -3.72
C TYR A 195 -7.12 -17.90 -4.22
N ASP A 196 -7.65 -19.04 -4.63
CA ASP A 196 -6.92 -20.08 -5.33
C ASP A 196 -7.20 -19.95 -6.82
N LEU A 197 -6.19 -19.61 -7.62
CA LEU A 197 -6.29 -19.57 -9.08
C LEU A 197 -5.31 -20.59 -9.67
N PHE A 198 -5.79 -21.42 -10.61
CA PHE A 198 -4.96 -22.42 -11.30
C PHE A 198 -4.18 -23.37 -10.36
N GLY A 199 -4.77 -23.74 -9.22
CA GLY A 199 -4.12 -24.60 -8.22
C GLY A 199 -3.08 -23.90 -7.35
N ARG A 200 -2.97 -22.56 -7.44
CA ARG A 200 -2.08 -21.74 -6.62
C ARG A 200 -2.85 -20.83 -5.67
N SER A 201 -2.48 -20.88 -4.39
CA SER A 201 -3.01 -19.99 -3.35
C SER A 201 -2.26 -18.66 -3.33
N PHE A 202 -2.99 -17.55 -3.54
CA PHE A 202 -2.42 -16.21 -3.41
C PHE A 202 -2.50 -15.73 -1.95
N PRO A 203 -1.47 -15.03 -1.45
CA PRO A 203 -1.46 -14.59 -0.06
C PRO A 203 -2.58 -13.59 0.22
N PRO A 204 -3.24 -13.69 1.39
CA PRO A 204 -4.26 -12.74 1.80
C PRO A 204 -3.69 -11.34 2.00
N MET A 205 -4.52 -10.32 1.78
CA MET A 205 -4.19 -8.96 2.18
C MET A 205 -4.13 -8.86 3.70
N ALA A 206 -3.01 -8.37 4.22
CA ALA A 206 -2.84 -8.14 5.64
C ALA A 206 -3.81 -7.05 6.15
N ALA A 207 -4.34 -7.21 7.37
CA ALA A 207 -5.36 -6.31 7.90
C ALA A 207 -4.82 -4.90 8.20
N ASP A 208 -3.56 -4.81 8.60
CA ASP A 208 -2.83 -3.55 8.77
C ASP A 208 -2.65 -2.82 7.43
N ALA A 209 -2.30 -3.54 6.35
CA ALA A 209 -2.26 -2.96 5.01
C ALA A 209 -3.64 -2.44 4.57
N ALA A 210 -4.71 -3.20 4.82
CA ALA A 210 -6.08 -2.78 4.53
C ALA A 210 -6.45 -1.48 5.27
N LEU A 211 -6.12 -1.40 6.56
CA LEU A 211 -6.31 -0.19 7.37
C LEU A 211 -5.51 1.00 6.83
N LEU A 212 -4.26 0.79 6.43
CA LEU A 212 -3.42 1.85 5.85
C LEU A 212 -3.97 2.40 4.54
N PHE A 213 -4.53 1.54 3.67
CA PHE A 213 -5.21 2.01 2.45
C PHE A 213 -6.46 2.83 2.76
N VAL A 214 -7.24 2.45 3.78
CA VAL A 214 -8.40 3.25 4.22
C VAL A 214 -7.95 4.62 4.72
N ILE A 215 -6.95 4.67 5.60
CA ILE A 215 -6.43 5.94 6.15
C ILE A 215 -5.87 6.82 5.03
N TRP A 216 -5.11 6.24 4.10
CA TRP A 216 -4.54 6.97 2.97
C TRP A 216 -5.62 7.54 2.06
N GLY A 217 -6.62 6.73 1.69
CA GLY A 217 -7.73 7.14 0.82
C GLY A 217 -8.57 8.25 1.45
N LEU A 218 -8.93 8.12 2.74
CA LEU A 218 -9.59 9.19 3.49
C LEU A 218 -8.76 10.48 3.52
N GLY A 219 -7.45 10.35 3.75
CA GLY A 219 -6.53 11.48 3.76
C GLY A 219 -6.52 12.25 2.44
N MET A 220 -6.44 11.55 1.32
CA MET A 220 -6.52 12.19 0.00
C MET A 220 -7.88 12.85 -0.26
N ILE A 221 -8.98 12.21 0.13
CA ILE A 221 -10.33 12.80 0.00
C ILE A 221 -10.42 14.11 0.79
N PHE A 222 -9.91 14.14 2.03
CA PHE A 222 -9.88 15.37 2.83
C PHE A 222 -8.96 16.44 2.23
N CYS A 223 -7.82 16.05 1.68
CA CYS A 223 -6.90 16.94 0.98
C CYS A 223 -7.60 17.67 -0.19
N LEU A 224 -8.30 16.91 -1.03
CA LEU A 224 -9.00 17.44 -2.22
C LEU A 224 -10.29 18.21 -1.87
N GLY A 225 -10.94 17.85 -0.76
CA GLY A 225 -12.17 18.48 -0.30
C GLY A 225 -12.01 19.90 0.27
N ASP A 226 -10.79 20.36 0.54
CA ASP A 226 -10.49 21.76 0.92
C ASP A 226 -10.24 22.63 -0.33
N ARG A 227 -9.60 22.06 -1.36
CA ARG A 227 -9.32 22.73 -2.65
C ARG A 227 -10.60 23.12 -3.40
N ASN A 228 -11.59 22.23 -3.42
CA ASN A 228 -12.90 22.52 -4.03
C ASN A 228 -13.64 23.69 -3.37
N ALA A 229 -13.48 23.89 -2.06
CA ALA A 229 -14.11 24.98 -1.32
C ALA A 229 -13.43 26.34 -1.59
N GLN A 230 -12.17 26.34 -2.03
CA GLN A 230 -11.44 27.56 -2.39
C GLN A 230 -11.71 28.03 -3.81
N HIS A 231 -12.02 27.12 -4.74
CA HIS A 231 -12.38 27.47 -6.13
C HIS A 231 -13.86 27.84 -6.33
N SER A 232 -14.73 27.59 -5.35
CA SER A 232 -16.18 27.87 -5.42
C SER A 232 -16.59 29.22 -4.82
N ASN A 233 -15.65 30.01 -4.30
CA ASN A 233 -15.86 31.36 -3.75
C ASN A 233 -15.20 32.40 -4.66
#